data_AF-A0A7Y0M0Q5-F1
#
_entry.id   AF-A0A7Y0M0Q5-F1
#
_cell.length_a   1.000
_cell.length_b   1.000
_cell.length_c   1.000
_cell.angle_alpha   90.00
_cell.angle_beta   90.00
_cell.angle_gamma   90.00
#
_symmetry.space_group_name_H-M   'P 1'
#
loop_
_entity.id
_entity.type
_entity.pdbx_description
1 polymer ?
#
loop_
_entity_poly.entity_id
_entity_poly.type
_entity_poly.pdbx_seq_one_letter_code
_entity_poly.pdbx_strand_id
1 'polypeptide(L)'
;MSVAAQLGLDDPARGLLAQARTDWAVWRRRDPRLAVVDDLLDLPSWLRAADREDVDDVLHRLAHLGSPTGGDDITAAGALAWVLLPGASLVAHRLRDMTPRIDECVAAQLWIEVRSFAWERRRKVAANIVMNLRRGVLRELGAVEHLRAVDPTWAHAIPLAPEADLWRVLDARAAEPLAVEPEDELAELLSWATSHRVIDEHDRELLVGLAEAACQMEVTRSREGRGGLCSRSGSSVVAARHGISEATVRRRARRSMRALAEAYARQISA
;
A
#
# COMPACT_ATOMS: atom_id res chain seq x y z
N MET A 1 -22.29 -15.60 -6.97
CA MET A 1 -21.24 -16.01 -7.93
C MET A 1 -19.96 -16.20 -7.13
N SER A 2 -19.17 -17.24 -7.36
CA SER A 2 -17.96 -17.50 -6.55
C SER A 2 -16.76 -16.64 -6.99
N VAL A 3 -15.76 -16.49 -6.12
CA VAL A 3 -14.46 -15.86 -6.48
C VAL A 3 -13.87 -16.45 -7.77
N ALA A 4 -13.94 -17.77 -7.95
CA ALA A 4 -13.44 -18.46 -9.15
C ALA A 4 -14.18 -18.02 -10.42
N ALA A 5 -15.51 -17.90 -10.37
CA ALA A 5 -16.31 -17.46 -11.50
C ALA A 5 -16.02 -16.00 -11.86
N GLN A 6 -15.80 -15.13 -10.87
CA GLN A 6 -15.44 -13.72 -11.09
C GLN A 6 -14.08 -13.54 -11.77
N LEU A 7 -13.16 -14.51 -11.59
CA LEU A 7 -11.86 -14.53 -12.25
C LEU A 7 -11.86 -15.30 -13.59
N GLY A 8 -12.96 -15.97 -13.95
CA GLY A 8 -13.01 -16.87 -15.09
C GLY A 8 -12.08 -18.09 -14.94
N LEU A 9 -11.94 -18.61 -13.71
CA LEU A 9 -11.08 -19.74 -13.33
C LEU A 9 -11.88 -20.95 -12.82
N ASP A 10 -13.20 -20.95 -12.98
CA ASP A 10 -14.12 -22.00 -12.55
C ASP A 10 -14.21 -23.18 -13.51
N ASP A 11 -13.92 -22.97 -14.80
CA ASP A 11 -13.89 -24.01 -15.84
C ASP A 11 -12.45 -24.28 -16.35
N PRO A 12 -11.86 -25.45 -16.04
CA PRO A 12 -10.54 -25.85 -16.53
C PRO A 12 -10.40 -26.01 -18.05
N ALA A 13 -11.50 -26.01 -18.80
CA ALA A 13 -11.50 -26.12 -20.25
C ALA A 13 -11.64 -24.76 -20.96
N ARG A 14 -11.77 -23.64 -20.21
CA ARG A 14 -11.94 -22.30 -20.78
C ARG A 14 -11.04 -21.26 -20.12
N GLY A 15 -10.94 -20.10 -20.78
CA GLY A 15 -10.30 -18.91 -20.25
C GLY A 15 -8.82 -19.08 -19.91
N LEU A 16 -8.37 -18.34 -18.88
CA LEU A 16 -6.97 -18.31 -18.46
C LEU A 16 -6.48 -19.67 -17.96
N LEU A 17 -7.34 -20.46 -17.32
CA LEU A 17 -6.94 -21.76 -16.76
C LEU A 17 -6.65 -22.78 -17.85
N ALA A 18 -7.46 -22.84 -18.92
CA ALA A 18 -7.19 -23.72 -20.06
C ALA A 18 -5.90 -23.36 -20.80
N GLN A 19 -5.64 -22.06 -20.98
CA GLN A 19 -4.40 -21.59 -21.58
C GLN A 19 -3.20 -21.93 -20.67
N ALA A 20 -3.31 -21.70 -19.36
CA ALA A 20 -2.27 -22.05 -18.40
C ALA A 20 -1.95 -23.56 -18.38
N ARG A 21 -2.96 -24.43 -18.53
CA ARG A 21 -2.74 -25.89 -18.67
C ARG A 21 -1.94 -26.23 -19.93
N THR A 22 -2.16 -25.52 -21.02
CA THR A 22 -1.41 -25.70 -22.27
C THR A 22 0.03 -25.23 -22.10
N ASP A 23 0.22 -24.06 -21.49
CA ASP A 23 1.53 -23.44 -21.29
C ASP A 23 2.36 -24.12 -20.19
N TRP A 24 1.70 -24.84 -19.26
CA TRP A 24 2.33 -25.63 -18.21
C TRP A 24 3.41 -26.57 -18.73
N ALA A 25 3.13 -27.29 -19.83
CA ALA A 25 4.09 -28.19 -20.46
C ALA A 25 5.36 -27.45 -20.92
N VAL A 26 5.21 -26.20 -21.37
CA VAL A 26 6.32 -25.36 -21.81
C VAL A 26 7.09 -24.83 -20.60
N TRP A 27 6.40 -24.36 -19.57
CA TRP A 27 7.03 -23.84 -18.35
C TRP A 27 7.85 -24.91 -17.64
N ARG A 28 7.34 -26.14 -17.55
CA ARG A 28 8.06 -27.30 -16.99
C ARG A 28 9.36 -27.63 -17.70
N ARG A 29 9.39 -27.50 -19.03
CA ARG A 29 10.62 -27.72 -19.82
C ARG A 29 11.64 -26.61 -19.62
N ARG A 30 11.19 -25.37 -19.37
CA ARG A 30 12.06 -24.20 -19.19
C ARG A 30 12.58 -24.07 -17.77
N ASP A 31 11.79 -24.46 -16.77
CA ASP A 31 12.18 -24.42 -15.37
C ASP A 31 11.87 -25.78 -14.71
N PRO A 32 12.90 -26.58 -14.38
CA PRO A 32 12.74 -27.86 -13.71
C PRO A 32 11.98 -27.78 -12.38
N ARG A 33 11.99 -26.62 -11.68
CA ARG A 33 11.25 -26.45 -10.43
C ARG A 33 9.74 -26.55 -10.63
N LEU A 34 9.22 -26.27 -11.83
CA LEU A 34 7.80 -26.43 -12.14
C LEU A 34 7.45 -27.86 -12.56
N ALA A 35 8.44 -28.72 -12.81
CA ALA A 35 8.22 -30.09 -13.28
C ALA A 35 7.79 -31.08 -12.18
N VAL A 36 7.03 -30.60 -11.18
CA VAL A 36 6.55 -31.38 -10.03
C VAL A 36 5.30 -32.22 -10.32
N VAL A 37 4.50 -31.82 -11.31
CA VAL A 37 3.28 -32.52 -11.75
C VAL A 37 3.15 -32.48 -13.27
N ASP A 38 2.45 -33.48 -13.83
CA ASP A 38 2.28 -33.58 -15.27
C ASP A 38 1.24 -32.61 -15.84
N ASP A 39 0.04 -32.58 -15.24
CA ASP A 39 -1.01 -31.61 -15.51
C ASP A 39 -1.03 -30.55 -14.40
N LEU A 40 -1.25 -29.28 -14.77
CA LEU A 40 -1.45 -28.19 -13.82
C LEU A 40 -2.62 -28.49 -12.86
N LEU A 41 -3.62 -29.26 -13.29
CA LEU A 41 -4.75 -29.62 -12.42
C LEU A 41 -4.38 -30.51 -11.22
N ASP A 42 -3.25 -31.20 -11.30
CA ASP A 42 -2.73 -32.01 -10.20
C ASP A 42 -1.93 -31.16 -9.20
N LEU A 43 -1.63 -29.89 -9.51
CA LEU A 43 -0.84 -29.03 -8.64
C LEU A 43 -1.46 -28.84 -7.24
N PRO A 44 -2.78 -28.65 -7.04
CA PRO A 44 -3.37 -28.51 -5.71
C PRO A 44 -3.32 -29.77 -4.86
N SER A 45 -3.29 -30.97 -5.47
CA SER A 45 -3.08 -32.20 -4.70
C SER A 45 -1.63 -32.30 -4.25
N TRP A 46 -0.68 -32.00 -5.13
CA TRP A 46 0.75 -31.93 -4.81
C TRP A 46 1.06 -30.89 -3.71
N LEU A 47 0.52 -29.67 -3.81
CA LEU A 47 0.75 -28.60 -2.82
C LEU A 47 0.29 -28.96 -1.40
N ARG A 48 -0.68 -29.88 -1.25
CA ARG A 48 -1.15 -30.36 0.05
C ARG A 48 -0.25 -31.44 0.65
N ALA A 49 0.51 -32.15 -0.18
CA ALA A 49 1.35 -33.27 0.21
C ALA A 49 2.84 -32.91 0.31
N ALA A 50 3.28 -31.90 -0.46
CA ALA A 50 4.66 -31.48 -0.54
C ALA A 50 5.13 -30.66 0.68
N ASP A 51 6.46 -30.61 0.85
CA ASP A 51 7.08 -29.80 1.89
C ASP A 51 6.95 -28.31 1.58
N ARG A 52 6.98 -27.50 2.65
CA ARG A 52 6.72 -26.06 2.56
C ARG A 52 7.72 -25.31 1.68
N GLU A 53 8.96 -25.76 1.65
CA GLU A 53 10.01 -25.14 0.84
C GLU A 53 9.79 -25.38 -0.65
N ASP A 54 9.49 -26.61 -1.05
CA ASP A 54 9.15 -26.96 -2.43
C ASP A 54 7.89 -26.22 -2.91
N VAL A 55 6.88 -26.14 -2.04
CA VAL A 55 5.67 -25.36 -2.30
C VAL A 55 6.00 -23.89 -2.55
N ASP A 56 6.78 -23.27 -1.66
CA ASP A 56 7.15 -21.86 -1.82
C ASP A 56 7.98 -21.64 -3.09
N ASP A 57 8.86 -22.56 -3.48
CA ASP A 57 9.67 -22.48 -4.71
C ASP A 57 8.81 -22.53 -5.98
N VAL A 58 7.84 -23.45 -6.06
CA VAL A 58 6.91 -23.54 -7.19
C VAL A 58 6.05 -22.28 -7.30
N LEU A 59 5.46 -21.84 -6.19
CA LEU A 59 4.63 -20.63 -6.17
C LEU A 59 5.45 -19.38 -6.48
N HIS A 60 6.70 -19.31 -6.01
CA HIS A 60 7.63 -18.23 -6.32
C HIS A 60 7.92 -18.17 -7.81
N ARG A 61 8.13 -19.32 -8.46
CA ARG A 61 8.36 -19.35 -9.90
C ARG A 61 7.13 -18.92 -10.70
N LEU A 62 5.93 -19.35 -10.30
CA LEU A 62 4.69 -18.87 -10.93
C LEU A 62 4.50 -17.37 -10.74
N ALA A 63 4.82 -16.84 -9.56
CA ALA A 63 4.75 -15.41 -9.28
C ALA A 63 5.75 -14.61 -10.14
N HIS A 64 6.97 -15.12 -10.32
CA HIS A 64 7.95 -14.52 -11.23
C HIS A 64 7.45 -14.50 -12.69
N LEU A 65 6.91 -15.63 -13.18
CA LEU A 65 6.39 -15.71 -14.54
C LEU A 65 5.23 -14.75 -14.77
N GLY A 66 4.30 -14.62 -13.82
CA GLY A 66 3.13 -13.74 -13.94
C GLY A 66 3.36 -12.27 -13.60
N SER A 67 4.52 -11.91 -13.04
CA SER A 67 4.83 -10.52 -12.67
C SER A 67 5.15 -9.66 -13.90
N PRO A 68 4.63 -8.42 -13.99
CA PRO A 68 5.05 -7.45 -15.00
C PRO A 68 6.55 -7.12 -14.98
N THR A 69 7.22 -7.27 -13.83
CA THR A 69 8.68 -7.08 -13.71
C THR A 69 9.49 -8.34 -13.96
N GLY A 70 8.81 -9.47 -14.22
CA GLY A 70 9.41 -10.78 -14.48
C GLY A 70 9.06 -11.27 -15.89
N GLY A 71 8.22 -12.30 -15.99
CA GLY A 71 7.83 -12.88 -17.27
C GLY A 71 6.64 -12.21 -17.97
N ASP A 72 5.84 -11.42 -17.24
CA ASP A 72 4.56 -10.82 -17.65
C ASP A 72 3.58 -11.79 -18.35
N ASP A 73 3.64 -13.06 -17.96
CA ASP A 73 2.75 -14.10 -18.47
C ASP A 73 1.42 -14.08 -17.69
N ILE A 74 0.40 -13.48 -18.30
CA ILE A 74 -0.95 -13.36 -17.72
C ILE A 74 -1.53 -14.74 -17.36
N THR A 75 -1.17 -15.79 -18.10
CA THR A 75 -1.71 -17.13 -17.86
C THR A 75 -1.01 -17.79 -16.66
N ALA A 76 0.27 -17.50 -16.43
CA ALA A 76 0.97 -17.90 -15.20
C ALA A 76 0.40 -17.18 -13.97
N ALA A 77 0.03 -15.90 -14.10
CA ALA A 77 -0.71 -15.19 -13.06
C ALA A 77 -2.08 -15.84 -12.79
N GLY A 78 -2.80 -16.26 -13.84
CA GLY A 78 -4.03 -17.03 -13.73
C GLY A 78 -3.86 -18.37 -13.00
N ALA A 79 -2.80 -19.12 -13.32
CA ALA A 79 -2.46 -20.37 -12.63
C ALA A 79 -2.19 -20.15 -11.13
N LEU A 80 -1.41 -19.12 -10.79
CA LEU A 80 -1.14 -18.76 -9.40
C LEU A 80 -2.42 -18.34 -8.66
N ALA A 81 -3.25 -17.51 -9.28
CA ALA A 81 -4.53 -17.10 -8.70
C ALA A 81 -5.44 -18.31 -8.47
N TRP A 82 -5.50 -19.25 -9.42
CA TRP A 82 -6.29 -20.49 -9.32
C TRP A 82 -5.83 -21.35 -8.13
N VAL A 83 -4.53 -21.57 -7.98
CA VAL A 83 -3.97 -22.30 -6.83
C VAL A 83 -4.32 -21.65 -5.49
N LEU A 84 -4.42 -20.32 -5.45
CA LEU A 84 -4.73 -19.56 -4.24
C LEU A 84 -6.24 -19.43 -3.95
N LEU A 85 -7.11 -19.94 -4.83
CA LEU A 85 -8.57 -19.87 -4.67
C LEU A 85 -9.08 -20.43 -3.33
N PRO A 86 -8.55 -21.51 -2.73
CA PRO A 86 -9.01 -21.96 -1.42
C PRO A 86 -8.81 -20.91 -0.33
N GLY A 87 -7.65 -20.23 -0.34
CA GLY A 87 -7.36 -19.14 0.59
C GLY A 87 -8.23 -17.92 0.35
N ALA A 88 -8.44 -17.55 -0.91
CA ALA A 88 -9.33 -16.45 -1.29
C ALA A 88 -10.80 -16.73 -0.94
N SER A 89 -11.28 -17.95 -1.17
CA SER A 89 -12.64 -18.38 -0.83
C SER A 89 -12.88 -18.33 0.68
N LEU A 90 -11.86 -18.67 1.49
CA LEU A 90 -11.93 -18.51 2.95
C LEU A 90 -12.03 -17.03 3.35
N VAL A 91 -11.33 -16.13 2.67
CA VAL A 91 -11.44 -14.68 2.89
C VAL A 91 -12.84 -14.20 2.53
N ALA A 92 -13.36 -14.57 1.35
CA ALA A 92 -14.72 -14.22 0.92
C ALA A 92 -15.78 -14.70 1.91
N HIS A 93 -15.69 -15.96 2.35
CA HIS A 93 -16.62 -16.52 3.33
C HIS A 93 -16.60 -15.75 4.66
N ARG A 94 -15.42 -15.37 5.15
CA ARG A 94 -15.27 -14.63 6.41
C ARG A 94 -15.75 -13.18 6.35
N LEU A 95 -15.90 -12.62 5.16
CA LEU A 95 -16.28 -11.22 4.94
C LEU A 95 -17.64 -11.10 4.23
N ARG A 96 -18.38 -12.22 4.08
CA ARG A 96 -19.62 -12.28 3.31
C ARG A 96 -20.73 -11.34 3.80
N ASP A 97 -20.72 -11.03 5.08
CA ASP A 97 -21.74 -10.18 5.70
C ASP A 97 -21.46 -8.67 5.49
N MET A 98 -20.32 -8.31 4.89
CA MET A 98 -19.96 -6.92 4.63
C MET A 98 -20.59 -6.35 3.35
N THR A 99 -20.78 -7.18 2.33
CA THR A 99 -21.37 -6.76 1.05
C THR A 99 -21.88 -7.96 0.26
N PRO A 100 -23.02 -7.83 -0.48
CA PRO A 100 -23.49 -8.88 -1.38
C PRO A 100 -22.54 -9.15 -2.56
N ARG A 101 -21.58 -8.25 -2.85
CA ARG A 101 -20.60 -8.36 -3.94
C ARG A 101 -19.23 -8.86 -3.47
N ILE A 102 -19.15 -9.55 -2.33
CA ILE A 102 -17.87 -9.90 -1.70
C ILE A 102 -16.94 -10.71 -2.62
N ASP A 103 -17.51 -11.61 -3.41
CA ASP A 103 -16.75 -12.44 -4.34
C ASP A 103 -16.06 -11.60 -5.43
N GLU A 104 -16.66 -10.48 -5.84
CA GLU A 104 -16.09 -9.53 -6.81
C GLU A 104 -14.90 -8.77 -6.22
N CYS A 105 -15.06 -8.21 -5.02
CA CYS A 105 -13.99 -7.50 -4.32
C CYS A 105 -12.79 -8.43 -4.06
N VAL A 106 -13.05 -9.66 -3.61
CA VAL A 106 -12.00 -10.66 -3.34
C VAL A 106 -11.31 -11.09 -4.64
N ALA A 107 -12.05 -11.30 -5.73
CA ALA A 107 -11.48 -11.62 -7.03
C ALA A 107 -10.58 -10.49 -7.55
N ALA A 108 -11.09 -9.26 -7.58
CA ALA A 108 -10.34 -8.08 -8.02
C ALA A 108 -9.05 -7.90 -7.21
N GLN A 109 -9.16 -7.96 -5.88
CA GLN A 109 -8.00 -7.82 -5.02
C GLN A 109 -7.01 -8.99 -5.17
N LEU A 110 -7.47 -10.24 -5.34
CA LEU A 110 -6.56 -11.38 -5.55
C LEU A 110 -5.73 -11.17 -6.81
N TRP A 111 -6.35 -10.71 -7.90
CA TRP A 111 -5.64 -10.42 -9.14
C TRP A 111 -4.56 -9.35 -8.95
N ILE A 112 -4.89 -8.26 -8.24
CA ILE A 112 -3.95 -7.18 -7.91
C ILE A 112 -2.77 -7.74 -7.09
N GLU A 113 -3.03 -8.51 -6.03
CA GLU A 113 -1.97 -9.07 -5.18
C GLU A 113 -1.06 -10.05 -5.92
N VAL A 114 -1.63 -10.85 -6.83
CA VAL A 114 -0.85 -11.77 -7.68
C VAL A 114 0.04 -11.00 -8.65
N ARG A 115 -0.50 -10.01 -9.37
CA ARG A 115 0.27 -9.24 -10.38
C ARG A 115 1.25 -8.24 -9.76
N SER A 116 1.05 -7.83 -8.52
CA SER A 116 1.93 -6.87 -7.83
C SER A 116 2.86 -7.51 -6.79
N PHE A 117 2.90 -8.84 -6.72
CA PHE A 117 3.75 -9.54 -5.76
C PHE A 117 5.24 -9.26 -6.02
N ALA A 118 5.92 -8.70 -5.02
CA ALA A 118 7.35 -8.36 -5.07
C ALA A 118 8.25 -9.60 -4.98
N TRP A 119 8.24 -10.43 -6.02
CA TRP A 119 8.94 -11.71 -6.11
C TRP A 119 10.46 -11.58 -5.91
N GLU A 120 11.07 -10.45 -6.24
CA GLU A 120 12.51 -10.22 -6.06
C GLU A 120 12.91 -10.20 -4.58
N ARG A 121 11.98 -9.78 -3.70
CA ARG A 121 12.24 -9.54 -2.27
C ARG A 121 11.53 -10.50 -1.33
N ARG A 122 10.52 -11.24 -1.82
CA ARG A 122 9.65 -12.11 -1.00
C ARG A 122 9.58 -13.51 -1.57
N ARG A 123 9.70 -14.51 -0.68
CA ARG A 123 9.65 -15.95 -1.02
C ARG A 123 8.34 -16.64 -0.62
N LYS A 124 7.75 -16.29 0.52
CA LYS A 124 6.51 -16.91 1.05
C LYS A 124 5.26 -16.44 0.30
N VAL A 125 5.06 -16.87 -0.93
CA VAL A 125 4.07 -16.31 -1.87
C VAL A 125 2.66 -16.40 -1.33
N ALA A 126 2.16 -17.63 -1.09
CA ALA A 126 0.78 -17.85 -0.65
C ALA A 126 0.46 -17.09 0.64
N ALA A 127 1.34 -17.19 1.64
CA ALA A 127 1.13 -16.56 2.93
C ALA A 127 1.06 -15.03 2.81
N ASN A 128 1.93 -14.41 2.02
CA ASN A 128 1.93 -12.96 1.81
C ASN A 128 0.72 -12.50 0.99
N ILE A 129 0.39 -13.20 -0.10
CA ILE A 129 -0.74 -12.85 -0.95
C ILE A 129 -2.05 -12.96 -0.17
N VAL A 130 -2.30 -14.07 0.55
CA VAL A 130 -3.55 -14.23 1.33
C VAL A 130 -3.64 -13.21 2.47
N MET A 131 -2.52 -12.91 3.14
CA MET A 131 -2.48 -11.89 4.18
C MET A 131 -2.80 -10.50 3.63
N ASN A 132 -2.23 -10.11 2.49
CA ASN A 132 -2.47 -8.81 1.88
C ASN A 132 -3.82 -8.73 1.20
N LEU A 133 -4.31 -9.82 0.60
CA LEU A 133 -5.65 -9.95 0.04
C LEU A 133 -6.71 -9.53 1.05
N ARG A 134 -6.70 -10.10 2.26
CA ARG A 134 -7.65 -9.72 3.31
C ARG A 134 -7.55 -8.23 3.65
N ARG A 135 -6.34 -7.68 3.74
CA ARG A 135 -6.14 -6.25 4.04
C ARG A 135 -6.64 -5.35 2.92
N GLY A 136 -6.39 -5.74 1.67
CA GLY A 136 -6.84 -5.04 0.47
C GLY A 136 -8.35 -4.99 0.39
N VAL A 137 -9.03 -6.12 0.61
CA VAL A 137 -10.50 -6.17 0.63
C VAL A 137 -11.07 -5.32 1.76
N LEU A 138 -10.51 -5.39 2.98
CA LEU A 138 -10.96 -4.53 4.08
C LEU A 138 -10.74 -3.04 3.78
N ARG A 139 -9.67 -2.70 3.06
CA ARG A 139 -9.40 -1.32 2.61
C ARG A 139 -10.43 -0.86 1.59
N GLU A 140 -10.73 -1.70 0.60
CA GLU A 140 -11.73 -1.41 -0.43
C GLU A 140 -13.13 -1.21 0.18
N LEU A 141 -13.48 -2.02 1.19
CA LEU A 141 -14.76 -1.92 1.90
C LEU A 141 -14.79 -0.80 2.96
N GLY A 142 -13.74 0.02 3.07
CA GLY A 142 -13.70 1.14 4.01
C GLY A 142 -13.69 0.73 5.49
N ALA A 143 -13.27 -0.49 5.81
CA ALA A 143 -13.26 -1.02 7.17
C ALA A 143 -12.02 -0.54 7.95
N VAL A 144 -11.95 0.78 8.16
CA VAL A 144 -10.80 1.52 8.69
C VAL A 144 -10.38 1.07 10.09
N GLU A 145 -11.32 0.66 10.96
CA GLU A 145 -11.03 0.14 12.30
C GLU A 145 -10.09 -1.07 12.26
N HIS A 146 -10.27 -1.94 11.26
CA HIS A 146 -9.45 -3.15 11.10
C HIS A 146 -8.05 -2.85 10.51
N LEU A 147 -7.84 -1.66 9.96
CA LEU A 147 -6.58 -1.24 9.34
C LEU A 147 -5.75 -0.31 10.23
N ARG A 148 -6.32 0.29 11.29
CA ARG A 148 -5.63 1.25 12.19
C ARG A 148 -4.25 0.80 12.65
N ALA A 149 -4.09 -0.48 13.01
CA ALA A 149 -2.81 -1.00 13.52
C ALA A 149 -1.75 -1.25 12.43
N VAL A 150 -2.18 -1.40 11.16
CA VAL A 150 -1.32 -1.83 10.04
C VAL A 150 -1.02 -0.67 9.10
N ASP A 151 -1.98 0.23 8.93
CA ASP A 151 -1.93 1.34 7.98
C ASP A 151 -2.66 2.57 8.56
N PRO A 152 -2.01 3.30 9.50
CA PRO A 152 -2.64 4.44 10.16
C PRO A 152 -3.05 5.54 9.18
N THR A 153 -2.28 5.72 8.09
CA THR A 153 -2.59 6.71 7.05
C THR A 153 -3.91 6.39 6.37
N TRP A 154 -4.11 5.14 5.95
CA TRP A 154 -5.39 4.71 5.37
C TRP A 154 -6.53 4.71 6.38
N ALA A 155 -6.26 4.41 7.65
CA ALA A 155 -7.29 4.46 8.70
C ALA A 155 -7.86 5.87 8.94
N HIS A 156 -7.13 6.91 8.51
CA HIS A 156 -7.58 8.30 8.53
C HIS A 156 -8.02 8.83 7.16
N ALA A 157 -8.07 7.97 6.13
CA ALA A 157 -8.51 8.32 4.80
C ALA A 157 -9.93 7.79 4.53
N ILE A 158 -10.72 8.58 3.81
CA ILE A 158 -12.03 8.17 3.29
C ILE A 158 -11.85 7.97 1.79
N PRO A 159 -11.94 6.72 1.27
CA PRO A 159 -11.91 6.49 -0.17
C PRO A 159 -13.16 7.08 -0.83
N LEU A 160 -12.96 7.83 -1.90
CA LEU A 160 -14.03 8.42 -2.70
C LEU A 160 -13.99 7.80 -4.10
N ALA A 161 -15.15 7.35 -4.58
CA ALA A 161 -15.30 6.95 -5.97
C ALA A 161 -15.00 8.14 -6.90
N PRO A 162 -14.49 7.93 -8.12
CA PRO A 162 -14.22 9.02 -9.07
C PRO A 162 -15.44 9.91 -9.34
N GLU A 163 -16.65 9.34 -9.26
CA GLU A 163 -17.91 10.02 -9.51
C GLU A 163 -18.51 10.67 -8.25
N ALA A 164 -17.86 10.57 -7.09
CA ALA A 164 -18.38 11.09 -5.85
C ALA A 164 -18.53 12.62 -5.93
N ASP A 165 -19.74 13.13 -5.64
CA ASP A 165 -20.01 14.57 -5.62
C ASP A 165 -19.10 15.34 -4.64
N LEU A 166 -18.55 14.65 -3.64
CA LEU A 166 -17.59 15.22 -2.70
C LEU A 166 -16.32 15.75 -3.41
N TRP A 167 -15.95 15.21 -4.58
CA TRP A 167 -14.85 15.78 -5.37
C TRP A 167 -15.13 17.23 -5.77
N ARG A 168 -16.36 17.56 -6.18
CA ARG A 168 -16.72 18.96 -6.51
C ARG A 168 -16.62 19.88 -5.31
N VAL A 169 -16.99 19.39 -4.13
CA VAL A 169 -16.89 20.15 -2.87
C VAL A 169 -15.42 20.37 -2.50
N LEU A 170 -14.59 19.34 -2.63
CA LEU A 170 -13.14 19.44 -2.36
C LEU A 170 -12.45 20.36 -3.35
N ASP A 171 -12.79 20.29 -4.64
CA ASP A 171 -12.25 21.15 -5.68
C ASP A 171 -12.68 22.60 -5.47
N ALA A 172 -13.95 22.85 -5.13
CA ALA A 172 -14.44 24.18 -4.79
C ALA A 172 -13.70 24.76 -3.57
N ARG A 173 -13.51 23.95 -2.53
CA ARG A 173 -12.76 24.36 -1.32
C ARG A 173 -11.27 24.58 -1.59
N ALA A 174 -10.67 23.84 -2.51
CA ALA A 174 -9.29 24.06 -2.94
C ALA A 174 -9.14 25.30 -3.83
N ALA A 175 -10.19 25.67 -4.55
CA ALA A 175 -10.25 26.87 -5.38
C ALA A 175 -10.66 28.13 -4.59
N GLU A 176 -11.16 27.98 -3.35
CA GLU A 176 -11.39 29.10 -2.46
C GLU A 176 -10.05 29.80 -2.17
N PRO A 177 -9.95 31.12 -2.42
CA PRO A 177 -8.77 31.88 -2.03
C PRO A 177 -8.54 31.71 -0.54
N LEU A 178 -7.30 31.40 -0.16
CA LEU A 178 -6.96 31.35 1.26
C LEU A 178 -7.22 32.73 1.87
N ALA A 179 -7.93 32.75 3.00
CA ALA A 179 -8.22 34.00 3.71
C ALA A 179 -6.96 34.65 4.29
N VAL A 180 -5.91 33.84 4.51
CA VAL A 180 -4.59 34.22 5.02
C VAL A 180 -3.55 33.51 4.17
N GLU A 181 -2.49 34.22 3.79
CA GLU A 181 -1.38 33.60 3.05
C GLU A 181 -0.74 32.50 3.94
N PRO A 182 -0.37 31.32 3.39
CA PRO A 182 0.19 30.22 4.18
C PRO A 182 1.41 30.61 5.02
N GLU A 183 2.19 31.56 4.51
CA GLU A 183 3.39 32.10 5.15
C GLU A 183 3.03 32.90 6.41
N ASP A 184 1.96 33.69 6.34
CA ASP A 184 1.46 34.50 7.46
C ASP A 184 0.83 33.60 8.53
N GLU A 185 0.01 32.61 8.12
CA GLU A 185 -0.59 31.65 9.05
C GLU A 185 0.49 30.83 9.79
N LEU A 186 1.52 30.38 9.06
CA LEU A 186 2.65 29.69 9.66
C LEU A 186 3.44 30.60 10.61
N ALA A 187 3.70 31.85 10.23
CA ALA A 187 4.40 32.82 11.06
C ALA A 187 3.63 33.11 12.35
N GLU A 188 2.30 33.26 12.27
CA GLU A 188 1.42 33.45 13.42
C GLU A 188 1.48 32.23 14.36
N LEU A 189 1.33 31.02 13.82
CA LEU A 189 1.40 29.78 14.61
C LEU A 189 2.75 29.64 15.33
N LEU A 190 3.86 29.86 14.64
CA LEU A 190 5.20 29.73 15.23
C LEU A 190 5.49 30.83 16.25
N SER A 191 5.00 32.05 16.02
CA SER A 191 5.08 33.16 16.96
C SER A 191 4.28 32.87 18.24
N TRP A 192 3.05 32.37 18.09
CA TRP A 192 2.23 31.92 19.21
C TRP A 192 2.93 30.80 19.99
N ALA A 193 3.45 29.78 19.30
CA ALA A 193 4.10 28.65 19.95
C ALA A 193 5.35 29.04 20.73
N THR A 194 6.12 30.00 20.21
CA THR A 194 7.32 30.52 20.88
C THR A 194 6.94 31.37 22.09
N SER A 195 5.93 32.24 21.99
CA SER A 195 5.45 33.05 23.11
C SER A 195 4.87 32.20 24.26
N HIS A 196 4.25 31.06 23.93
CA HIS A 196 3.73 30.09 24.90
C HIS A 196 4.75 29.02 25.32
N ARG A 197 6.01 29.14 24.86
CA ARG A 197 7.12 28.21 25.16
C ARG A 197 6.82 26.74 24.83
N VAL A 198 5.99 26.51 23.80
CA VAL A 198 5.74 25.17 23.24
C VAL A 198 6.97 24.69 22.49
N ILE A 199 7.67 25.61 21.82
CA ILE A 199 8.96 25.42 21.14
C ILE A 199 9.88 26.58 21.52
N ASP A 200 11.18 26.41 21.33
CA ASP A 200 12.15 27.51 21.45
C ASP A 200 12.45 28.16 20.08
N GLU A 201 13.18 29.28 20.08
CA GLU A 201 13.50 30.02 18.85
C GLU A 201 14.34 29.17 17.87
N HIS A 202 15.17 28.29 18.39
CA HIS A 202 16.02 27.44 17.56
C HIS A 202 15.21 26.34 16.86
N ASP A 203 14.22 25.77 17.54
CA ASP A 203 13.23 24.86 16.95
C ASP A 203 12.38 25.58 15.90
N ARG A 204 12.01 26.85 16.12
CA ARG A 204 11.33 27.69 15.12
C ARG A 204 12.19 27.89 13.87
N GLU A 205 13.45 28.31 14.02
CA GLU A 205 14.38 28.48 12.91
C GLU A 205 14.55 27.18 12.10
N LEU A 206 14.68 26.03 12.79
CA LEU A 206 14.77 24.73 12.14
C LEU A 206 13.52 24.40 11.33
N LEU A 207 12.32 24.68 11.84
CA LEU A 207 11.06 24.40 11.14
C LEU A 207 10.89 25.30 9.91
N VAL A 208 11.20 26.59 10.02
CA VAL A 208 11.18 27.54 8.89
C VAL A 208 12.18 27.10 7.82
N GLY A 209 13.42 26.80 8.20
CA GLY A 209 14.45 26.34 7.26
C GLY A 209 14.07 25.05 6.53
N LEU A 210 13.36 24.13 7.20
CA LEU A 210 12.85 22.91 6.56
C LEU A 210 11.68 23.20 5.59
N ALA A 211 10.81 24.16 5.91
CA ALA A 211 9.73 24.59 5.01
C ALA A 211 10.28 25.27 3.75
N GLU A 212 11.24 26.19 3.90
CA GLU A 212 11.96 26.81 2.79
C GLU A 212 12.65 25.78 1.89
N ALA A 213 13.38 24.84 2.50
CA ALA A 213 14.07 23.79 1.77
C ALA A 213 13.09 22.88 1.02
N ALA A 214 11.94 22.56 1.62
CA ALA A 214 10.90 21.77 0.96
C ALA A 214 10.27 22.50 -0.24
N CYS A 215 10.01 23.82 -0.12
CA CYS A 215 9.51 24.65 -1.22
C CYS A 215 10.50 24.75 -2.38
N GLN A 216 11.78 25.04 -2.10
CA GLN A 216 12.82 25.18 -3.12
C GLN A 216 13.07 23.90 -3.91
N MET A 217 12.85 22.75 -3.28
CA MET A 217 13.05 21.45 -3.88
C MET A 217 11.85 20.94 -4.67
N GLU A 218 10.79 21.75 -4.80
CA GLU A 218 9.52 21.40 -5.44
C GLU A 218 9.05 20.00 -5.04
N VAL A 219 9.17 19.64 -3.75
CA VAL A 219 8.88 18.28 -3.28
C VAL A 219 7.39 18.02 -3.47
N THR A 220 7.05 17.52 -4.66
CA THR A 220 5.69 17.35 -5.12
C THR A 220 5.13 16.15 -4.39
N ARG A 221 4.47 16.41 -3.26
CA ARG A 221 3.76 15.42 -2.43
C ARG A 221 4.54 14.10 -2.35
N SER A 222 5.79 14.18 -1.90
CA SER A 222 6.62 12.98 -1.79
C SER A 222 5.91 11.96 -0.92
N ARG A 223 6.00 10.68 -1.32
CA ARG A 223 5.58 9.49 -0.56
C ARG A 223 6.22 9.39 0.84
N GLU A 224 7.04 10.35 1.22
CA GLU A 224 7.62 10.52 2.55
C GLU A 224 6.66 11.35 3.43
N GLY A 225 6.15 10.73 4.49
CA GLY A 225 5.18 11.38 5.39
C GLY A 225 5.65 12.75 5.90
N ARG A 226 4.68 13.66 6.10
CA ARG A 226 4.84 15.08 6.50
C ARG A 226 5.26 16.05 5.38
N GLY A 227 4.76 15.83 4.16
CA GLY A 227 4.89 16.82 3.07
C GLY A 227 6.32 17.11 2.63
N GLY A 228 7.27 16.19 2.84
CA GLY A 228 8.67 16.40 2.47
C GLY A 228 9.52 17.22 3.47
N LEU A 229 8.92 17.77 4.53
CA LEU A 229 9.61 18.58 5.55
C LEU A 229 10.74 17.86 6.29
N CYS A 230 10.75 16.52 6.29
CA CYS A 230 11.82 15.72 6.88
C CYS A 230 12.50 14.81 5.85
N SER A 231 12.44 15.20 4.57
CA SER A 231 13.15 14.52 3.50
C SER A 231 14.66 14.51 3.77
N ARG A 232 15.37 13.53 3.20
CA ARG A 232 16.84 13.44 3.37
C ARG A 232 17.52 14.70 2.86
N SER A 233 17.14 15.15 1.67
CA SER A 233 17.73 16.32 1.03
C SER A 233 17.44 17.61 1.79
N GLY A 234 16.20 17.84 2.23
CA GLY A 234 15.86 19.01 3.05
C GLY A 234 16.56 19.00 4.42
N SER A 235 16.64 17.83 5.05
CA SER A 235 17.36 17.67 6.33
C SER A 235 18.85 17.95 6.18
N SER A 236 19.47 17.58 5.06
CA SER A 236 20.89 17.83 4.78
C SER A 236 21.19 19.32 4.63
N VAL A 237 20.34 20.08 3.93
CA VAL A 237 20.50 21.53 3.75
C VAL A 237 20.43 22.26 5.09
N VAL A 238 19.43 21.93 5.90
CA VAL A 238 19.24 22.55 7.23
C VAL A 238 20.33 22.10 8.21
N ALA A 239 20.75 20.85 8.16
CA ALA A 239 21.87 20.34 8.96
C ALA A 239 23.16 21.13 8.73
N ALA A 240 23.50 21.39 7.46
CA ALA A 240 24.66 22.18 7.09
C ALA A 240 24.56 23.63 7.57
N ARG A 241 23.38 24.26 7.45
CA ARG A 241 23.12 25.65 7.88
C ARG A 241 23.31 25.84 9.40
N HIS A 242 22.90 24.85 10.20
CA HIS A 242 22.94 24.93 11.67
C HIS A 242 24.14 24.20 12.30
N GLY A 243 25.03 23.60 11.51
CA GLY A 243 26.23 22.91 12.01
C GLY A 243 25.92 21.66 12.86
N ILE A 244 24.80 20.98 12.60
CA ILE A 244 24.35 19.79 13.35
C ILE A 244 24.09 18.61 12.42
N SER A 245 23.94 17.41 12.98
CA SER A 245 23.63 16.22 12.16
C SER A 245 22.18 16.22 11.63
N GLU A 246 21.97 15.63 10.44
CA GLU A 246 20.63 15.39 9.88
C GLU A 246 19.71 14.59 10.82
N ALA A 247 20.28 13.67 11.61
CA ALA A 247 19.54 12.92 12.59
C ALA A 247 19.02 13.83 13.72
N THR A 248 19.82 14.81 14.15
CA THR A 248 19.43 15.81 15.15
C THR A 248 18.31 16.71 14.61
N VAL A 249 18.44 17.21 13.37
CA VAL A 249 17.42 18.02 12.69
C VAL A 249 16.08 17.28 12.67
N ARG A 250 16.04 16.06 12.11
CA ARG A 250 14.81 15.27 12.01
C ARG A 250 14.21 14.96 13.38
N ARG A 251 15.03 14.67 14.38
CA ARG A 251 14.57 14.38 15.74
C ARG A 251 13.94 15.62 16.39
N ARG A 252 14.57 16.79 16.27
CA ARG A 252 14.04 18.06 16.81
C ARG A 252 12.75 18.45 16.09
N ALA A 253 12.77 18.52 14.76
CA ALA A 253 11.60 18.84 13.96
C ALA A 253 10.38 17.95 14.28
N ARG A 254 10.58 16.63 14.42
CA ARG A 254 9.50 15.70 14.82
C ARG A 254 8.96 15.98 16.22
N ARG A 255 9.83 16.33 17.17
CA ARG A 255 9.44 16.67 18.53
C ARG A 255 8.65 17.97 18.54
N SER A 256 9.15 19.01 17.89
CA SER A 256 8.52 20.34 17.83
C SER A 256 7.16 20.26 17.13
N MET A 257 7.05 19.58 15.97
CA MET A 257 5.76 19.33 15.31
C MET A 257 4.77 18.58 16.21
N ARG A 258 5.23 17.61 17.00
CA ARG A 258 4.37 16.89 17.94
C ARG A 258 3.90 17.80 19.08
N ALA A 259 4.80 18.61 19.64
CA ALA A 259 4.46 19.56 20.69
C ALA A 259 3.45 20.62 20.20
N LEU A 260 3.63 21.13 18.98
CA LEU A 260 2.67 22.04 18.33
C LEU A 260 1.29 21.39 18.20
N ALA A 261 1.22 20.17 17.66
CA ALA A 261 -0.05 19.45 17.51
C ALA A 261 -0.76 19.21 18.85
N GLU A 262 -0.02 18.81 19.89
CA GLU A 262 -0.56 18.58 21.23
C GLU A 262 -1.00 19.89 21.92
N ALA A 263 -0.27 21.00 21.72
CA ALA A 263 -0.63 22.30 22.27
C ALA A 263 -1.87 22.89 21.58
N TYR A 264 -1.93 22.82 20.25
CA TYR A 264 -3.06 23.34 19.48
C TYR A 264 -4.35 22.54 19.71
N ALA A 265 -4.26 21.21 19.83
CA ALA A 265 -5.41 20.37 20.18
C ALA A 265 -6.02 20.76 21.55
N ARG A 266 -5.20 21.15 22.53
CA ARG A 266 -5.67 21.66 23.82
C ARG A 266 -6.33 23.03 23.71
N GLN A 267 -5.82 23.90 22.84
CA GLN A 267 -6.40 25.23 22.61
C GLN A 267 -7.78 25.16 21.95
N ILE A 268 -7.99 24.23 21.01
CA ILE A 268 -9.30 24.02 20.35
C ILE A 268 -10.32 23.36 21.30
N SER A 269 -9.85 22.58 22.27
CA SER A 269 -10.72 21.87 23.22
C SER A 269 -11.10 22.70 24.46
N ALA A 270 -10.56 23.93 24.60
CA ALA A 270 -10.78 24.84 25.71
C ALA A 270 -11.73 25.97 25.32
#